data_AF-A0A971UKA0-F1
#
_entry.id   AF-A0A971UKA0-F1
#
_cell.length_a   1.000
_cell.length_b   1.000
_cell.length_c   1.000
_cell.angle_alpha   90.00
_cell.angle_beta   90.00
_cell.angle_gamma   90.00
#
_symmetry.space_group_name_H-M   'P 1'
#
loop_
_entity.id
_entity.type
_entity.pdbx_description
1 polymer ?
#
loop_
_entity_poly.entity_id
_entity_poly.type
_entity_poly.pdbx_seq_one_letter_code
_entity_poly.pdbx_strand_id
1 'polypeptide(L)'
;MTGALQVDGTMPTVKRTSIEQTAEAVFAIPLTSLRVHDALATNLPGTAADDDLALVGGAFGSASPKVSTGDVKGAGCTRCARFQFQLPAEYDAGQTVAIRASCGMTTTAADGAATLDFVVHKSDREAGVSADICATAAKDINDTAWADQTFQITPTGLTAGDVLDILMVIAITDTATGTAVIGDVGALEMLVDIRA
;
A
#
# COMPACT_ATOMS: atom_id res chain seq x y z
N MET A 1 4.56 53.24 23.38
CA MET A 1 5.63 53.24 22.37
C MET A 1 5.18 52.34 21.24
N THR A 2 4.96 52.90 20.05
CA THR A 2 4.71 52.15 18.82
C THR A 2 6.06 51.99 18.13
N GLY A 3 6.65 50.80 18.18
CA GLY A 3 7.89 50.49 17.46
C GLY A 3 7.55 49.68 16.22
N ALA A 4 7.81 50.23 15.03
CA ALA A 4 7.80 49.43 13.81
C ALA A 4 9.11 48.65 13.74
N LEU A 5 9.04 47.33 13.55
CA LEU A 5 10.20 46.51 13.25
C LEU A 5 10.62 46.82 11.81
N GLN A 6 11.75 47.50 11.62
CA GLN A 6 12.38 47.68 10.31
C GLN A 6 13.46 46.61 10.15
N VAL A 7 13.32 45.78 9.11
CA VAL A 7 14.33 44.78 8.72
C VAL A 7 14.98 45.26 7.43
N ASP A 8 16.22 45.72 7.52
CA ASP A 8 17.01 46.16 6.38
C ASP A 8 17.66 44.94 5.70
N GLY A 9 17.39 44.74 4.41
CA GLY A 9 17.96 43.65 3.60
C GLY A 9 16.92 42.85 2.81
N THR A 10 17.39 41.84 2.06
CA THR A 10 16.49 40.83 1.45
C THR A 10 16.30 39.71 2.45
N MET A 11 15.05 39.37 2.79
CA MET A 11 14.77 38.21 3.62
C MET A 11 15.30 36.95 2.92
N PRO A 12 16.15 36.13 3.57
CA PRO A 12 16.67 34.93 2.95
C PRO A 12 15.49 34.01 2.61
N THR A 13 15.34 33.69 1.32
CA THR A 13 14.37 32.70 0.88
C THR A 13 15.01 31.32 1.03
N VAL A 14 14.50 30.51 1.96
CA VAL A 14 14.87 29.11 2.08
C VAL A 14 14.05 28.33 1.06
N LYS A 15 14.71 27.78 0.04
CA LYS A 15 14.05 26.92 -0.95
C LYS A 15 13.85 25.54 -0.32
N ARG A 16 12.75 24.85 -0.62
CA ARG A 16 12.58 23.45 -0.18
C ARG A 16 13.75 22.57 -0.64
N THR A 17 14.30 22.85 -1.82
CA THR A 17 15.49 22.17 -2.36
C THR A 17 16.77 22.38 -1.55
N SER A 18 16.82 23.32 -0.61
CA SER A 18 17.97 23.49 0.30
C SER A 18 17.83 22.69 1.61
N ILE A 19 16.69 22.04 1.83
CA ILE A 19 16.49 21.10 2.94
C ILE A 19 17.02 19.74 2.49
N GLU A 20 17.71 19.03 3.38
CA GLU A 20 18.21 17.69 3.12
C GLU A 20 17.06 16.72 2.83
N GLN A 21 17.27 15.80 1.90
CA GLN A 21 16.27 14.80 1.57
C GLN A 21 16.37 13.65 2.55
N THR A 22 15.24 13.26 3.14
CA THR A 22 15.10 11.96 3.78
C THR A 22 14.58 10.98 2.75
N ALA A 23 15.44 10.05 2.33
CA ALA A 23 15.05 9.01 1.40
C ALA A 23 14.16 7.97 2.08
N GLU A 24 13.17 7.45 1.35
CA GLU A 24 12.28 6.37 1.76
C GLU A 24 11.67 6.55 3.17
N ALA A 25 11.21 7.76 3.48
CA ALA A 25 10.48 7.99 4.72
C ALA A 25 9.22 7.11 4.75
N VAL A 26 8.99 6.48 5.90
CA VAL A 26 7.97 5.43 6.07
C VAL A 26 6.65 6.04 6.53
N PHE A 27 5.58 5.79 5.78
CA PHE A 27 4.21 6.14 6.13
C PHE A 27 3.38 4.85 6.22
N ALA A 28 3.09 4.41 7.44
CA ALA A 28 2.29 3.20 7.65
C ALA A 28 0.83 3.41 7.20
N ILE A 29 0.29 2.42 6.48
CA ILE A 29 -1.11 2.37 6.07
C ILE A 29 -1.86 1.48 7.07
N PRO A 30 -2.80 2.03 7.86
CA PRO A 30 -3.61 1.20 8.73
C PRO A 30 -4.42 0.19 7.92
N LEU A 31 -4.31 -1.10 8.20
CA LEU A 31 -5.06 -2.15 7.48
C LEU A 31 -6.59 -1.95 7.59
N THR A 32 -7.04 -1.26 8.64
CA THR A 32 -8.44 -0.83 8.83
C THR A 32 -8.92 0.25 7.86
N SER A 33 -8.01 0.90 7.13
CA SER A 33 -8.34 1.90 6.10
C SER A 33 -8.72 1.27 4.75
N LEU A 34 -8.42 -0.02 4.56
CA LEU A 34 -8.74 -0.71 3.32
C LEU A 34 -10.25 -0.95 3.19
N ARG A 35 -10.71 -1.02 1.95
CA ARG A 35 -12.11 -1.12 1.54
C ARG A 35 -12.28 -2.22 0.50
N VAL A 36 -13.51 -2.69 0.38
CA VAL A 36 -13.98 -3.50 -0.75
C VAL A 36 -13.74 -2.71 -2.04
N HIS A 37 -13.18 -3.36 -3.06
CA HIS A 37 -12.56 -2.65 -4.18
C HIS A 37 -13.58 -1.94 -5.10
N ASP A 38 -14.73 -2.59 -5.29
CA ASP A 38 -15.84 -2.12 -6.11
C ASP A 38 -16.95 -1.41 -5.31
N ALA A 39 -16.84 -1.42 -3.97
CA ALA A 39 -17.75 -0.77 -3.05
C ALA A 39 -16.95 0.03 -2.00
N LEU A 40 -16.37 1.16 -2.41
CA LEU A 40 -15.45 1.98 -1.58
C LEU A 40 -16.05 2.44 -0.23
N ALA A 41 -17.38 2.51 -0.10
CA ALA A 41 -18.06 2.82 1.16
C ALA A 41 -18.07 1.66 2.17
N THR A 42 -17.71 0.45 1.73
CA THR A 42 -17.78 -0.79 2.51
C THR A 42 -16.40 -1.12 3.07
N ASN A 43 -16.35 -1.37 4.38
CA ASN A 43 -15.14 -1.89 5.03
C ASN A 43 -14.86 -3.31 4.57
N LEU A 44 -13.58 -3.74 4.60
CA LEU A 44 -13.26 -5.14 4.36
C LEU A 44 -14.05 -6.05 5.33
N PRO A 45 -14.61 -7.18 4.84
CA PRO A 45 -15.32 -8.13 5.67
C PRO A 45 -14.38 -8.84 6.66
N GLY A 46 -14.96 -9.45 7.70
CA GLY A 46 -14.22 -10.32 8.63
C GLY A 46 -13.91 -11.71 8.07
N THR A 47 -14.52 -12.08 6.95
CA THR A 47 -14.32 -13.35 6.23
C THR A 47 -14.20 -13.03 4.75
N ALA A 48 -13.14 -13.52 4.10
CA ALA A 48 -12.93 -13.26 2.68
C ALA A 48 -14.00 -14.00 1.87
N ALA A 49 -14.57 -13.32 0.89
CA ALA A 49 -15.65 -13.86 0.06
C ALA A 49 -15.47 -13.33 -1.36
N ASP A 50 -15.88 -14.13 -2.34
CA ASP A 50 -15.77 -13.75 -3.76
C ASP A 50 -14.37 -13.22 -4.10
N ASP A 51 -14.30 -12.01 -4.66
CA ASP A 51 -13.08 -11.29 -5.02
C ASP A 51 -12.63 -10.28 -3.94
N ASP A 52 -13.17 -10.34 -2.72
CA ASP A 52 -12.80 -9.48 -1.60
C ASP A 52 -11.84 -10.15 -0.62
N LEU A 53 -10.79 -9.42 -0.24
CA LEU A 53 -9.95 -9.75 0.90
C LEU A 53 -10.69 -9.47 2.22
N ALA A 54 -10.25 -10.10 3.30
CA ALA A 54 -10.77 -9.84 4.64
C ALA A 54 -9.77 -9.17 5.55
N LEU A 55 -10.27 -8.35 6.48
CA LEU A 55 -9.50 -7.90 7.63
C LEU A 55 -9.71 -8.88 8.77
N VAL A 56 -8.68 -9.66 9.09
CA VAL A 56 -8.72 -10.71 10.09
C VAL A 56 -7.86 -10.32 11.29
N GLY A 57 -8.39 -10.50 12.49
CA GLY A 57 -7.68 -10.29 13.75
C GLY A 57 -7.75 -11.52 14.65
N GLY A 58 -6.75 -11.69 15.50
CA GLY A 58 -6.83 -12.60 16.64
C GLY A 58 -7.62 -11.99 17.80
N ALA A 59 -7.70 -12.72 18.91
CA ALA A 59 -8.10 -12.10 20.17
C ALA A 59 -7.13 -10.96 20.52
N PHE A 60 -7.63 -9.91 21.18
CA PHE A 60 -6.79 -8.80 21.59
C PHE A 60 -5.61 -9.28 22.44
N GLY A 61 -4.38 -8.96 22.01
CA GLY A 61 -3.14 -9.42 22.66
C GLY A 61 -2.64 -10.81 22.24
N SER A 62 -3.32 -11.50 21.30
CA SER A 62 -2.91 -12.83 20.84
C SER A 62 -2.20 -12.83 19.48
N ALA A 63 -2.62 -11.97 18.56
CA ALA A 63 -2.04 -11.84 17.22
C ALA A 63 -2.34 -10.45 16.63
N SER A 64 -1.40 -9.93 15.84
CA SER A 64 -1.62 -8.71 15.06
C SER A 64 -2.69 -8.92 13.97
N PRO A 65 -3.49 -7.89 13.63
CA PRO A 65 -4.39 -7.96 12.48
C PRO A 65 -3.63 -8.14 11.16
N LYS A 66 -4.28 -8.75 10.18
CA LYS A 66 -3.76 -8.96 8.83
C LYS A 66 -4.89 -8.87 7.80
N VAL A 67 -4.53 -8.57 6.56
CA VAL A 67 -5.42 -8.73 5.40
C VAL A 67 -5.21 -10.12 4.82
N SER A 68 -6.28 -10.82 4.52
CA SER A 68 -6.25 -12.25 4.24
C SER A 68 -7.12 -12.61 3.04
N THR A 69 -6.59 -13.44 2.14
CA THR A 69 -7.45 -14.35 1.37
C THR A 69 -7.89 -15.40 2.40
N GLY A 70 -9.13 -15.77 2.64
CA GLY A 70 -9.41 -16.92 3.53
C GLY A 70 -8.74 -18.24 3.06
N ASP A 71 -9.07 -19.37 3.69
CA ASP A 71 -8.64 -20.67 3.18
C ASP A 71 -9.14 -20.90 1.74
N VAL A 72 -8.20 -21.00 0.80
CA VAL A 72 -8.46 -21.18 -0.64
C VAL A 72 -7.94 -22.52 -1.17
N LYS A 73 -7.64 -23.46 -0.27
CA LYS A 73 -7.14 -24.78 -0.65
C LYS A 73 -8.04 -25.44 -1.70
N GLY A 74 -7.43 -26.03 -2.71
CA GLY A 74 -8.09 -26.77 -3.79
C GLY A 74 -8.89 -25.92 -4.78
N ALA A 75 -9.01 -24.60 -4.58
CA ALA A 75 -9.75 -23.69 -5.45
C ALA A 75 -8.90 -22.53 -5.97
N GLY A 76 -7.94 -22.05 -5.17
CA GLY A 76 -7.27 -20.79 -5.42
C GLY A 76 -8.21 -19.58 -5.31
N CYS A 77 -7.69 -18.39 -5.61
CA CYS A 77 -8.49 -17.17 -5.69
C CYS A 77 -7.78 -16.06 -6.45
N THR A 78 -8.53 -15.00 -6.78
CA THR A 78 -7.99 -13.66 -6.97
C THR A 78 -8.84 -12.74 -6.11
N ARG A 79 -8.24 -12.08 -5.13
CA ARG A 79 -8.94 -11.24 -4.17
C ARG A 79 -8.25 -9.90 -4.00
N CYS A 80 -9.07 -8.89 -3.78
CA CYS A 80 -8.67 -7.50 -3.86
C CYS A 80 -9.02 -6.73 -2.59
N ALA A 81 -8.28 -5.65 -2.35
CA ALA A 81 -8.65 -4.59 -1.43
C ALA A 81 -8.18 -3.25 -1.99
N ARG A 82 -8.93 -2.19 -1.73
CA ARG A 82 -8.61 -0.84 -2.21
C ARG A 82 -8.34 0.11 -1.05
N PHE A 83 -7.40 1.02 -1.23
CA PHE A 83 -7.15 2.11 -0.30
C PHE A 83 -6.64 3.34 -1.04
N GLN A 84 -6.64 4.48 -0.35
CA GLN A 84 -6.13 5.73 -0.88
C GLN A 84 -4.97 6.23 -0.03
N PHE A 85 -3.98 6.82 -0.68
CA PHE A 85 -2.87 7.48 -0.02
C PHE A 85 -2.62 8.85 -0.64
N GLN A 86 -2.56 9.88 0.20
CA GLN A 86 -2.16 11.21 -0.22
C GLN A 86 -0.66 11.36 0.00
N LEU A 87 0.08 11.75 -1.04
CA LEU A 87 1.50 12.07 -0.90
C LEU A 87 1.67 13.22 0.11
N PRO A 88 2.62 13.10 1.06
CA PRO A 88 2.84 14.10 2.09
C PRO A 88 3.18 15.47 1.49
N ALA A 89 2.97 16.54 2.27
CA ALA A 89 3.26 17.91 1.83
C ALA A 89 4.77 18.14 1.60
N GLU A 90 5.58 17.29 2.21
CA GLU A 90 7.04 17.25 2.18
C GLU A 90 7.59 16.38 1.04
N TYR A 91 6.75 15.67 0.27
CA TYR A 91 7.20 14.85 -0.86
C TYR A 91 8.09 15.64 -1.82
N ASP A 92 9.27 15.11 -2.11
CA ASP A 92 10.19 15.68 -3.09
C ASP A 92 9.73 15.25 -4.50
N ALA A 93 9.15 16.20 -5.23
CA ALA A 93 8.45 15.91 -6.48
C ALA A 93 9.34 15.16 -7.50
N GLY A 94 8.80 14.09 -8.07
CA GLY A 94 9.51 13.23 -9.03
C GLY A 94 10.53 12.27 -8.42
N GLN A 95 10.67 12.23 -7.09
CA GLN A 95 11.54 11.29 -6.37
C GLN A 95 10.77 10.04 -5.93
N THR A 96 11.44 9.13 -5.22
CA THR A 96 10.95 7.78 -4.94
C THR A 96 9.58 7.78 -4.26
N VAL A 97 8.69 6.93 -4.80
CA VAL A 97 7.44 6.51 -4.17
C VAL A 97 7.36 5.00 -4.35
N ALA A 98 7.21 4.25 -3.27
CA ALA A 98 7.05 2.81 -3.31
C ALA A 98 6.05 2.32 -2.26
N ILE A 99 5.45 1.16 -2.51
CA ILE A 99 4.65 0.42 -1.53
C ILE A 99 5.54 -0.69 -0.97
N ARG A 100 5.58 -0.86 0.35
CA ARG A 100 6.16 -2.03 1.01
C ARG A 100 5.06 -2.81 1.72
N ALA A 101 5.01 -4.11 1.47
CA ALA A 101 4.05 -5.03 2.08
C ALA A 101 4.80 -6.17 2.79
N SER A 102 4.51 -6.39 4.06
CA SER A 102 5.00 -7.57 4.79
C SER A 102 4.01 -8.70 4.59
N CYS A 103 4.41 -9.74 3.87
CA CYS A 103 3.47 -10.72 3.30
C CYS A 103 4.07 -12.11 3.16
N GLY A 104 3.18 -13.08 2.99
CA GLY A 104 3.53 -14.49 2.78
C GLY A 104 2.32 -15.40 2.91
N MET A 105 2.59 -16.70 2.95
CA MET A 105 1.59 -17.72 3.17
C MET A 105 1.46 -18.05 4.66
N THR A 106 0.24 -18.26 5.12
CA THR A 106 -0.06 -18.85 6.42
C THR A 106 -0.36 -20.34 6.26
N THR A 107 0.14 -21.16 7.18
CA THR A 107 0.04 -22.63 7.25
C THR A 107 0.78 -23.42 6.15
N THR A 108 0.53 -23.14 4.87
CA THR A 108 1.11 -23.91 3.76
C THR A 108 1.31 -23.01 2.54
N ALA A 109 2.40 -23.22 1.80
CA ALA A 109 2.53 -22.72 0.44
C ALA A 109 1.52 -23.42 -0.49
N ALA A 110 1.03 -22.71 -1.49
CA ALA A 110 0.21 -23.27 -2.55
C ALA A 110 1.03 -24.21 -3.44
N ASP A 111 0.40 -25.27 -3.95
CA ASP A 111 1.06 -26.22 -4.86
C ASP A 111 1.28 -25.68 -6.29
N GLY A 112 0.60 -24.59 -6.64
CA GLY A 112 0.79 -23.84 -7.88
C GLY A 112 1.62 -22.57 -7.66
N ALA A 113 0.95 -21.46 -7.31
CA ALA A 113 1.58 -20.15 -7.14
C ALA A 113 0.77 -19.26 -6.18
N ALA A 114 1.43 -18.28 -5.57
CA ALA A 114 0.79 -17.21 -4.82
C ALA A 114 1.54 -15.90 -5.04
N THR A 115 0.86 -14.87 -5.53
CA THR A 115 1.46 -13.57 -5.86
C THR A 115 0.71 -12.41 -5.25
N LEU A 116 1.44 -11.36 -4.89
CA LEU A 116 0.93 -10.04 -4.51
C LEU A 116 1.23 -9.05 -5.63
N ASP A 117 0.25 -8.22 -5.97
CA ASP A 117 0.40 -7.15 -6.95
C ASP A 117 -0.33 -5.87 -6.49
N PHE A 118 0.02 -4.75 -7.11
CA PHE A 118 -0.63 -3.47 -6.91
C PHE A 118 -0.92 -2.79 -8.24
N VAL A 119 -2.15 -2.31 -8.41
CA VAL A 119 -2.53 -1.37 -9.47
C VAL A 119 -2.69 0.00 -8.83
N VAL A 120 -1.98 1.00 -9.35
CA VAL A 120 -1.90 2.33 -8.75
C VAL A 120 -2.31 3.38 -9.76
N HIS A 121 -3.31 4.18 -9.42
CA HIS A 121 -3.74 5.31 -10.23
C HIS A 121 -3.60 6.63 -9.48
N LYS A 122 -3.10 7.66 -10.15
CA LYS A 122 -3.23 9.04 -9.68
C LYS A 122 -4.66 9.51 -9.92
N SER A 123 -5.31 10.02 -8.87
CA SER A 123 -6.60 10.71 -8.99
C SER A 123 -6.44 12.06 -9.67
N ASP A 124 -7.31 12.38 -10.62
CA ASP A 124 -7.42 13.72 -11.20
C ASP A 124 -8.29 14.68 -10.37
N ARG A 125 -8.84 14.19 -9.24
CA ARG A 125 -9.78 14.87 -8.34
C ARG A 125 -11.19 15.08 -8.92
N GLU A 126 -11.49 14.51 -10.08
CA GLU A 126 -12.79 14.53 -10.73
C GLU A 126 -13.30 13.08 -10.90
N ALA A 127 -13.31 12.58 -12.14
CA ALA A 127 -13.78 11.24 -12.48
C ALA A 127 -12.73 10.42 -13.25
N GLY A 128 -11.58 11.00 -13.56
CA GLY A 128 -10.51 10.33 -14.28
C GLY A 128 -9.48 9.71 -13.35
N VAL A 129 -8.93 8.60 -13.80
CA VAL A 129 -7.79 7.94 -13.20
C VAL A 129 -6.69 7.84 -14.25
N SER A 130 -5.44 8.00 -13.83
CA SER A 130 -4.29 7.81 -14.74
C SER A 130 -4.22 6.37 -15.26
N ALA A 131 -3.28 6.09 -16.17
CA ALA A 131 -2.83 4.71 -16.37
C ALA A 131 -2.30 4.12 -15.05
N ASP A 132 -2.18 2.80 -14.97
CA ASP A 132 -1.47 2.16 -13.86
C ASP A 132 -0.01 2.63 -13.86
N ILE A 133 0.42 3.18 -12.73
CA ILE A 133 1.78 3.70 -12.52
C ILE A 133 2.61 2.79 -11.61
N CYS A 134 2.10 1.65 -11.17
CA CYS A 134 2.92 0.61 -10.55
C CYS A 134 3.89 0.04 -11.60
N ALA A 135 5.19 0.27 -11.42
CA ALA A 135 6.22 -0.20 -12.35
C ALA A 135 6.68 -1.62 -12.05
N THR A 136 6.38 -2.14 -10.86
CA THR A 136 6.81 -3.46 -10.40
C THR A 136 5.73 -4.47 -10.70
N ALA A 137 6.08 -5.52 -11.43
CA ALA A 137 5.17 -6.64 -11.66
C ALA A 137 4.86 -7.39 -10.35
N ALA A 138 3.78 -8.17 -10.38
CA ALA A 138 3.39 -9.07 -9.30
C ALA A 138 4.59 -9.85 -8.74
N LYS A 139 4.70 -9.88 -7.41
CA LYS A 139 5.77 -10.56 -6.69
C LYS A 139 5.30 -11.85 -6.07
N ASP A 140 6.19 -12.84 -6.06
CA ASP A 140 5.96 -14.11 -5.40
C ASP A 140 5.87 -13.94 -3.88
N ILE A 141 4.81 -14.50 -3.31
CA ILE A 141 4.59 -14.57 -1.86
C ILE A 141 4.39 -16.03 -1.41
N ASN A 142 4.65 -17.01 -2.28
CA ASN A 142 4.36 -18.43 -2.05
C ASN A 142 5.36 -19.11 -1.09
N ASP A 143 5.62 -18.46 0.05
CA ASP A 143 6.48 -18.96 1.10
C ASP A 143 5.83 -18.70 2.47
N THR A 144 5.99 -19.67 3.38
CA THR A 144 5.58 -19.53 4.78
C THR A 144 6.51 -18.66 5.60
N ALA A 145 7.73 -18.43 5.11
CA ALA A 145 8.64 -17.41 5.64
C ALA A 145 8.25 -16.05 5.06
N TRP A 146 7.56 -15.25 5.86
CA TRP A 146 7.11 -13.92 5.45
C TRP A 146 8.29 -13.00 5.16
N ALA A 147 8.11 -12.16 4.14
CA ALA A 147 9.11 -11.19 3.70
C ALA A 147 8.46 -9.87 3.28
N ASP A 148 9.26 -8.81 3.32
CA ASP A 148 8.86 -7.52 2.80
C ASP A 148 9.02 -7.49 1.28
N GLN A 149 7.93 -7.18 0.59
CA GLN A 149 7.87 -7.01 -0.85
C GLN A 149 7.66 -5.54 -1.19
N THR A 150 8.57 -4.97 -1.99
CA THR A 150 8.52 -3.55 -2.39
C THR A 150 8.13 -3.38 -3.85
N PHE A 151 7.16 -2.49 -4.11
CA PHE A 151 6.64 -2.17 -5.43
C PHE A 151 6.89 -0.70 -5.74
N GLN A 152 7.68 -0.44 -6.76
CA GLN A 152 8.05 0.91 -7.21
C GLN A 152 6.90 1.54 -7.99
N ILE A 153 6.57 2.79 -7.66
CA ILE A 153 5.60 3.61 -8.38
C ILE A 153 6.35 4.59 -9.27
N THR A 154 5.92 4.72 -10.53
CA THR A 154 6.50 5.68 -11.47
C THR A 154 6.25 7.10 -10.96
N PRO A 155 7.29 7.87 -10.59
CA PRO A 155 7.11 9.15 -9.91
C PRO A 155 6.84 10.32 -10.88
N THR A 156 6.93 10.07 -12.20
CA THR A 156 6.74 11.10 -13.21
C THR A 156 5.35 11.74 -13.09
N GLY A 157 5.32 13.06 -12.89
CA GLY A 157 4.07 13.81 -12.74
C GLY A 157 3.42 13.71 -11.36
N LEU A 158 4.06 13.05 -10.39
CA LEU A 158 3.65 13.10 -8.98
C LEU A 158 4.26 14.32 -8.29
N THR A 159 3.42 14.98 -7.51
CA THR A 159 3.75 16.16 -6.72
C THR A 159 3.13 16.06 -5.33
N ALA A 160 3.63 16.84 -4.38
CA ALA A 160 3.13 16.85 -3.01
C ALA A 160 1.61 17.08 -2.95
N GLY A 161 0.91 16.27 -2.15
CA GLY A 161 -0.54 16.34 -2.00
C GLY A 161 -1.36 15.63 -3.08
N ASP A 162 -0.74 15.04 -4.12
CA ASP A 162 -1.45 14.17 -5.04
C ASP A 162 -2.00 12.92 -4.33
N VAL A 163 -3.16 12.45 -4.76
CA VAL A 163 -3.83 11.28 -4.19
C VAL A 163 -3.66 10.09 -5.11
N LEU A 164 -3.15 9.00 -4.55
CA LEU A 164 -3.04 7.70 -5.18
C LEU A 164 -4.22 6.84 -4.73
N ASP A 165 -4.88 6.24 -5.71
CA ASP A 165 -5.90 5.23 -5.53
C ASP A 165 -5.29 3.87 -5.87
N ILE A 166 -5.25 2.98 -4.88
CA ILE A 166 -4.40 1.80 -4.90
C ILE A 166 -5.26 0.56 -4.70
N LEU A 167 -5.18 -0.36 -5.66
CA LEU A 167 -5.78 -1.69 -5.59
C LEU A 167 -4.68 -2.70 -5.28
N MET A 168 -4.80 -3.37 -4.15
CA MET A 168 -3.97 -4.52 -3.78
C MET A 168 -4.65 -5.80 -4.28
N VAL A 169 -3.89 -6.68 -4.93
CA VAL A 169 -4.40 -7.94 -5.50
C VAL A 169 -3.56 -9.11 -5.00
N ILE A 170 -4.20 -10.11 -4.41
CA ILE A 170 -3.57 -11.40 -4.10
C ILE A 170 -4.19 -12.47 -5.01
N ALA A 171 -3.34 -13.14 -5.78
CA ALA A 171 -3.74 -14.25 -6.65
C ALA A 171 -3.06 -15.54 -6.19
N ILE A 172 -3.85 -16.60 -5.98
CA ILE A 172 -3.39 -17.91 -5.55
C ILE A 172 -3.94 -18.95 -6.51
N THR A 173 -3.06 -19.82 -7.00
CA THR A 173 -3.43 -21.04 -7.73
C THR A 173 -3.06 -22.22 -6.87
N ASP A 174 -4.06 -22.97 -6.43
CA ASP A 174 -3.88 -24.16 -5.59
C ASP A 174 -4.88 -25.25 -5.96
N THR A 175 -4.42 -26.49 -6.04
CA THR A 175 -5.24 -27.68 -6.29
C THR A 175 -5.19 -28.71 -5.17
N ALA A 176 -4.28 -28.55 -4.21
CA ALA A 176 -4.14 -29.44 -3.07
C ALA A 176 -5.25 -29.21 -2.04
N THR A 177 -5.80 -30.28 -1.47
CA THR A 177 -6.93 -30.17 -0.51
C THR A 177 -6.55 -30.52 0.93
N GLY A 178 -5.29 -30.86 1.19
CA GLY A 178 -4.85 -31.47 2.44
C GLY A 178 -4.70 -30.51 3.62
N THR A 179 -4.26 -29.29 3.36
CA THR A 179 -4.00 -28.26 4.37
C THR A 179 -4.57 -26.93 3.92
N ALA A 180 -4.77 -26.01 4.86
CA ALA A 180 -5.20 -24.66 4.51
C ALA A 180 -4.12 -23.94 3.68
N VAL A 181 -4.57 -23.14 2.72
CA VAL A 181 -3.73 -22.32 1.86
C VAL A 181 -4.28 -20.90 1.95
N ILE A 182 -3.48 -20.00 2.51
CA ILE A 182 -3.92 -18.66 2.93
C ILE A 182 -2.81 -17.67 2.61
N GLY A 183 -3.04 -16.73 1.69
CA GLY A 183 -2.15 -15.61 1.45
C GLY A 183 -2.53 -14.42 2.33
N ASP A 184 -1.53 -13.81 2.96
CA ASP A 184 -1.73 -12.76 3.95
C ASP A 184 -0.76 -11.58 3.77
N VAL A 185 -1.23 -10.41 4.19
CA VAL A 185 -0.45 -9.17 4.31
C VAL A 185 -0.65 -8.62 5.73
N GLY A 186 0.43 -8.50 6.50
CA GLY A 186 0.39 -8.06 7.91
C GLY A 186 0.77 -6.60 8.12
N ALA A 187 1.42 -5.97 7.13
CA ALA A 187 1.73 -4.55 7.16
C ALA A 187 1.73 -3.99 5.73
N LEU A 188 1.30 -2.74 5.60
CA LEU A 188 1.38 -1.94 4.38
C LEU A 188 1.99 -0.59 4.73
N GLU A 189 2.94 -0.14 3.93
CA GLU A 189 3.65 1.11 4.13
C GLU A 189 3.94 1.78 2.79
N MET A 190 3.88 3.11 2.77
CA MET A 190 4.40 3.91 1.67
C MET A 190 5.80 4.38 2.03
N LEU A 191 6.75 4.16 1.12
CA LEU A 191 8.11 4.68 1.20
C LEU A 191 8.19 5.89 0.27
N VAL A 192 8.46 7.06 0.83
CA VAL A 192 8.38 8.32 0.09
C VAL A 192 9.60 9.17 0.39
N ASP A 193 10.25 9.66 -0.66
CA ASP A 193 11.33 10.62 -0.49
C ASP A 193 10.77 12.00 -0.11
N ILE A 194 11.21 12.56 1.02
CA ILE A 194 10.70 13.83 1.54
C ILE A 194 11.83 14.84 1.79
N ARG A 195 11.49 16.13 1.81
CA ARG A 195 12.34 17.22 2.32
C ARG A 195 11.63 17.93 3.46
N ALA A 196 12.06 17.61 4.68
CA ALA A 196 11.48 18.09 5.95
C ALA A 196 12.57 18.57 6.90
#